data_AF-A0A383AK15-F1
#
_entry.id   AF-A0A383AK15-F1
#
_cell.length_a   1.000
_cell.length_b   1.000
_cell.length_c   1.000
_cell.angle_alpha   90.00
_cell.angle_beta   90.00
_cell.angle_gamma   90.00
#
_symmetry.space_group_name_H-M   'P 1'
#
loop_
_entity.id
_entity.type
_entity.pdbx_description
1 polymer ?
#
loop_
_entity_poly.entity_id
_entity_poly.type
_entity_poly.pdbx_seq_one_letter_code
_entity_poly.pdbx_strand_id
1 'polypeptide(L)'
;MTNEKINEKGIVVSLLPFIQNDLDDWCDEENDTSVEDDSYTQEAKDFAIGKFKSFVDDLKGSFEGSIGEKILLNTEGEEDFHELDEKANTIDFPIGAFEETRIYILLTKEVPGILDKILLNTWDFGFHAMFPDDAELIGQNYDYGEYDTGYFADWCDEENYIIGYFKEGGSVIPNDERPYFETVIEAYNNAAGML
;
A
#
# COMPACT_ATOMS: atom_id res chain seq x y z
N MET A 1 5.42 -24.20 -11.95
CA MET A 1 5.00 -23.56 -13.21
C MET A 1 4.68 -22.14 -12.82
N THR A 2 5.66 -21.25 -12.96
CA THR A 2 5.55 -19.84 -12.60
C THR A 2 4.55 -19.16 -13.53
N ASN A 3 3.72 -18.28 -12.97
CA ASN A 3 2.63 -17.58 -13.65
C ASN A 3 3.18 -16.60 -14.71
N GLU A 4 3.58 -17.10 -15.88
CA GLU A 4 4.08 -16.30 -17.01
C GLU A 4 3.11 -15.18 -17.45
N LYS A 5 1.81 -15.28 -17.10
CA LYS A 5 0.80 -14.26 -17.43
C LYS A 5 0.77 -13.04 -16.51
N ILE A 6 1.23 -13.15 -15.25
CA ILE A 6 1.33 -11.96 -14.37
C ILE A 6 2.43 -11.03 -14.91
N ASN A 7 3.47 -11.60 -15.53
CA ASN A 7 4.64 -10.88 -16.02
C ASN A 7 4.45 -10.04 -17.30
N GLU A 8 3.33 -10.14 -18.03
CA GLU A 8 3.17 -9.35 -19.27
C GLU A 8 2.79 -7.88 -19.03
N LYS A 9 2.14 -7.56 -17.90
CA LYS A 9 1.74 -6.20 -17.53
C LYS A 9 2.56 -5.61 -16.38
N GLY A 10 3.12 -6.44 -15.51
CA GLY A 10 3.79 -6.01 -14.28
C GLY A 10 3.14 -6.62 -13.04
N ILE A 11 3.65 -6.27 -11.87
CA ILE A 11 3.13 -6.70 -10.58
C ILE A 11 2.36 -5.57 -9.92
N VAL A 12 1.24 -5.89 -9.29
CA VAL A 12 0.52 -4.93 -8.44
C VAL A 12 1.10 -5.01 -7.04
N VAL A 13 1.35 -3.86 -6.44
CA VAL A 13 1.80 -3.74 -5.06
C VAL A 13 0.81 -2.85 -4.32
N SER A 14 0.39 -3.30 -3.14
CA SER A 14 -0.41 -2.51 -2.21
C SER A 14 0.48 -2.03 -1.07
N LEU A 15 0.40 -0.75 -0.72
CA LEU A 15 1.26 -0.11 0.26
C LEU A 15 0.38 0.70 1.22
N LEU A 16 0.48 0.43 2.51
CA LEU A 16 -0.18 1.16 3.59
C LEU A 16 0.88 1.92 4.39
N PRO A 17 1.24 3.14 3.98
CA PRO A 17 2.14 3.98 4.77
C PRO A 17 1.44 4.51 6.02
N PHE A 18 2.13 4.51 7.15
CA PHE A 18 1.58 4.89 8.46
C PHE A 18 1.46 6.41 8.66
N ILE A 19 0.80 7.09 7.72
CA ILE A 19 0.74 8.56 7.63
C ILE A 19 -0.15 9.18 8.70
N GLN A 20 -1.11 8.44 9.29
CA GLN A 20 -1.95 9.00 10.35
C GLN A 20 -1.10 9.51 11.53
N ASN A 21 -0.05 8.80 11.93
CA ASN A 21 0.83 9.23 13.01
C ASN A 21 1.50 10.58 12.68
N ASP A 22 1.99 10.73 11.45
CA ASP A 22 2.57 12.00 10.97
C ASP A 22 1.54 13.13 10.96
N LEU A 23 0.29 12.82 10.60
CA LEU A 23 -0.80 13.79 10.62
C LEU A 23 -1.09 14.20 12.06
N ASP A 24 -1.24 13.25 12.98
CA ASP A 24 -1.53 13.51 14.39
C ASP A 24 -0.42 14.33 15.06
N ASP A 25 0.85 13.98 14.80
CA ASP A 25 2.00 14.77 15.25
C ASP A 25 1.98 16.20 14.69
N TRP A 26 1.66 16.36 13.39
CA TRP A 26 1.51 17.69 12.79
C TRP A 26 0.38 18.51 13.44
N CYS A 27 -0.75 17.87 13.77
CA CYS A 27 -1.87 18.50 14.48
C CYS A 27 -1.47 18.98 15.87
N ASP A 28 -0.73 18.15 16.61
CA ASP A 28 -0.29 18.44 17.98
C ASP A 28 0.76 19.57 18.00
N GLU A 29 1.59 19.69 16.97
CA GLU A 29 2.61 20.74 16.85
C GLU A 29 2.07 22.10 16.39
N GLU A 30 1.08 22.15 15.48
CA GLU A 30 0.61 23.38 14.80
C GLU A 30 -0.70 23.98 15.35
N ASN A 31 -1.30 23.39 16.39
CA ASN A 31 -2.65 23.59 16.95
C ASN A 31 -3.72 22.68 16.33
N ASP A 32 -4.60 22.16 17.18
CA ASP A 32 -5.75 21.29 16.91
C ASP A 32 -6.80 21.93 15.96
N THR A 33 -6.42 22.09 14.69
CA THR A 33 -7.24 22.62 13.59
C THR A 33 -7.28 21.67 12.40
N SER A 34 -6.87 20.42 12.59
CA SER A 34 -6.93 19.40 11.54
C SER A 34 -8.35 18.90 11.29
N VAL A 35 -9.26 19.16 12.23
CA VAL A 35 -10.68 18.79 12.14
C VAL A 35 -11.56 20.02 12.33
N GLU A 36 -12.52 20.20 11.43
CA GLU A 36 -13.62 21.16 11.53
C GLU A 36 -14.93 20.46 11.13
N ASP A 37 -16.00 20.68 11.91
CA ASP A 37 -17.32 20.08 11.66
C ASP A 37 -17.29 18.55 11.42
N ASP A 38 -16.57 17.82 12.26
CA ASP A 38 -16.38 16.36 12.18
C ASP A 38 -15.74 15.86 10.86
N SER A 39 -14.98 16.73 10.19
CA SER A 39 -14.25 16.42 8.95
C SER A 39 -12.83 16.97 8.96
N TYR A 40 -11.91 16.36 8.21
CA TYR A 40 -10.58 16.93 8.04
C TYR A 40 -10.64 18.28 7.32
N THR A 41 -9.90 19.27 7.83
CA THR A 41 -9.72 20.55 7.13
C THR A 41 -8.94 20.35 5.84
N GLN A 42 -9.03 21.32 4.92
CA GLN A 42 -8.31 21.23 3.65
C GLN A 42 -6.79 21.16 3.85
N GLU A 43 -6.26 21.85 4.87
CA GLU A 43 -4.82 21.82 5.19
C GLU A 43 -4.39 20.42 5.67
N ALA A 44 -5.18 19.75 6.50
CA ALA A 44 -4.93 18.37 6.91
C ALA A 44 -4.99 17.39 5.71
N LYS A 45 -5.98 17.56 4.82
CA LYS A 45 -6.08 16.76 3.59
C LYS A 45 -4.88 17.00 2.66
N ASP A 46 -4.45 18.26 2.52
CA ASP A 46 -3.28 18.64 1.71
C ASP A 46 -2.00 18.02 2.27
N PHE A 47 -1.82 18.03 3.59
CA PHE A 47 -0.69 17.40 4.27
C PHE A 47 -0.65 15.89 4.03
N ALA A 48 -1.76 15.18 4.31
CA ALA A 48 -1.83 13.73 4.17
C ALA A 48 -1.60 13.26 2.72
N ILE A 49 -2.24 13.93 1.74
CA ILE A 49 -2.01 13.65 0.32
C ILE A 49 -0.58 14.00 -0.10
N GLY A 50 0.00 15.06 0.46
CA GLY A 50 1.41 15.40 0.28
C GLY A 50 2.33 14.27 0.73
N LYS A 51 2.06 13.65 1.87
CA LYS A 51 2.80 12.49 2.38
C LYS A 51 2.68 11.26 1.49
N PHE A 52 1.47 10.91 1.01
CA PHE A 52 1.31 9.81 0.04
C PHE A 52 2.11 10.06 -1.25
N LYS A 53 2.11 11.30 -1.76
CA LYS A 53 2.90 11.68 -2.95
C LYS A 53 4.39 11.55 -2.69
N SER A 54 4.87 12.03 -1.55
CA SER A 54 6.27 11.90 -1.15
C SER A 54 6.70 10.43 -1.08
N PHE A 55 5.91 9.59 -0.41
CA PHE A 55 6.17 8.16 -0.32
C PHE A 55 6.29 7.49 -1.70
N VAL A 56 5.36 7.80 -2.62
CA VAL A 56 5.41 7.31 -4.00
C VAL A 56 6.67 7.80 -4.73
N ASP A 57 7.06 9.07 -4.54
CA ASP A 57 8.22 9.64 -5.21
C ASP A 57 9.54 9.05 -4.69
N ASP A 58 9.63 8.73 -3.40
CA ASP A 58 10.77 8.02 -2.82
C ASP A 58 10.88 6.58 -3.35
N LEU A 59 9.74 5.90 -3.49
CA LEU A 59 9.69 4.59 -4.13
C LEU A 59 10.16 4.67 -5.60
N LYS A 60 9.71 5.66 -6.37
CA LYS A 60 10.19 5.88 -7.75
C LYS A 60 11.70 6.14 -7.78
N GLY A 61 12.22 6.91 -6.84
CA GLY A 61 13.66 7.19 -6.74
C GLY A 61 14.49 5.94 -6.46
N SER A 62 13.93 4.99 -5.71
CA SER A 62 14.57 3.72 -5.33
C SER A 62 14.40 2.60 -6.37
N PHE A 63 13.50 2.77 -7.33
CA PHE A 63 13.13 1.76 -8.31
C PHE A 63 13.69 2.03 -9.71
N GLU A 64 14.56 1.15 -10.21
CA GLU A 64 15.10 1.25 -11.59
C GLU A 64 14.10 0.81 -12.69
N GLY A 65 12.85 0.50 -12.33
CA GLY A 65 11.77 0.17 -13.25
C GLY A 65 10.87 1.36 -13.55
N SER A 66 9.66 1.06 -14.02
CA SER A 66 8.61 2.06 -14.22
C SER A 66 7.38 1.71 -13.40
N ILE A 67 6.89 2.70 -12.67
CA ILE A 67 5.57 2.69 -12.04
C ILE A 67 4.55 3.09 -13.11
N GLY A 68 3.41 2.39 -13.15
CA GLY A 68 2.30 2.70 -14.03
C GLY A 68 1.79 4.12 -13.84
N GLU A 69 1.18 4.69 -14.88
CA GLU A 69 0.70 6.08 -14.86
C GLU A 69 -0.39 6.31 -13.79
N LYS A 70 -1.20 5.27 -13.54
CA LYS A 70 -2.28 5.31 -12.57
C LYS A 70 -1.78 4.79 -11.21
N ILE A 71 -2.07 5.57 -10.18
CA ILE A 71 -1.84 5.21 -8.78
C ILE A 71 -3.20 5.34 -8.09
N LEU A 72 -3.64 4.26 -7.45
CA LEU A 72 -4.95 4.21 -6.82
C LEU A 72 -4.83 4.36 -5.30
N LEU A 73 -5.82 4.98 -4.70
CA LEU A 73 -6.07 5.05 -3.26
C LEU A 73 -7.37 4.32 -2.98
N ASN A 74 -7.39 3.52 -1.92
CA ASN A 74 -8.63 2.96 -1.37
C ASN A 74 -8.47 2.82 0.14
N THR A 75 -9.52 3.20 0.87
CA THR A 75 -9.60 3.06 2.32
C THR A 75 -10.22 1.71 2.63
N GLU A 76 -9.64 0.95 3.55
CA GLU A 76 -10.20 -0.36 3.91
C GLU A 76 -11.66 -0.26 4.32
N GLY A 77 -12.50 -1.13 3.73
CA GLY A 77 -13.95 -1.15 3.96
C GLY A 77 -14.75 -0.28 2.98
N GLU A 78 -14.11 0.58 2.18
CA GLU A 78 -14.77 1.37 1.14
C GLU A 78 -14.72 0.65 -0.23
N GLU A 79 -15.79 0.77 -1.02
CA GLU A 79 -15.85 0.20 -2.38
C GLU A 79 -15.13 1.08 -3.41
N ASP A 80 -15.05 2.39 -3.15
CA ASP A 80 -14.55 3.36 -4.10
C ASP A 80 -13.02 3.42 -4.14
N PHE A 81 -12.49 3.58 -5.35
CA PHE A 81 -11.07 3.85 -5.61
C PHE A 81 -10.92 5.24 -6.18
N HIS A 82 -9.90 5.95 -5.71
CA HIS A 82 -9.55 7.29 -6.18
C HIS A 82 -8.15 7.29 -6.78
N GLU A 83 -7.86 8.20 -7.71
CA GLU A 83 -6.51 8.35 -8.25
C GLU A 83 -5.69 9.31 -7.37
N LEU A 84 -4.44 8.97 -7.07
CA LEU A 84 -3.51 9.89 -6.41
C LEU A 84 -3.01 10.92 -7.42
N ASP A 85 -3.81 11.95 -7.65
CA ASP A 85 -3.55 13.03 -8.60
C ASP A 85 -3.52 14.43 -7.92
N GLU A 86 -3.60 15.50 -8.72
CA GLU A 86 -3.63 16.88 -8.23
C GLU A 86 -4.89 17.21 -7.40
N LYS A 87 -5.95 16.40 -7.48
CA LYS A 87 -7.24 16.58 -6.81
C LYS A 87 -7.50 15.55 -5.71
N ALA A 88 -6.58 14.64 -5.43
CA ALA A 88 -6.75 13.64 -4.37
C ALA A 88 -7.06 14.28 -2.99
N ASN A 89 -6.62 15.51 -2.75
CA ASN A 89 -6.93 16.29 -1.54
C ASN A 89 -8.38 16.79 -1.46
N THR A 90 -9.17 16.63 -2.53
CA THR A 90 -10.60 16.96 -2.56
C THR A 90 -11.51 15.79 -2.21
N ILE A 91 -10.94 14.60 -2.00
CA ILE A 91 -11.66 13.42 -1.54
C ILE A 91 -12.17 13.68 -0.12
N ASP A 92 -13.37 13.18 0.16
CA ASP A 92 -13.97 13.29 1.49
C ASP A 92 -13.59 12.07 2.33
N PHE A 93 -12.39 12.12 2.92
CA PHE A 93 -11.92 11.10 3.83
C PHE A 93 -12.59 11.23 5.21
N PRO A 94 -13.19 10.16 5.75
CA PRO A 94 -13.64 10.17 7.14
C PRO A 94 -12.45 10.32 8.09
N ILE A 95 -12.70 10.85 9.29
CA ILE A 95 -11.66 10.95 10.33
C ILE A 95 -11.11 9.54 10.64
N GLY A 96 -9.78 9.41 10.68
CA GLY A 96 -9.06 8.16 10.86
C GLY A 96 -8.81 7.38 9.56
N ALA A 97 -9.37 7.80 8.42
CA ALA A 97 -9.24 7.04 7.17
C ALA A 97 -7.79 6.82 6.72
N PHE A 98 -6.88 7.74 7.06
CA PHE A 98 -5.48 7.62 6.64
C PHE A 98 -4.72 6.51 7.38
N GLU A 99 -5.26 5.96 8.47
CA GLU A 99 -4.75 4.72 9.10
C GLU A 99 -4.92 3.50 8.20
N GLU A 100 -5.95 3.53 7.35
CA GLU A 100 -6.44 2.38 6.58
C GLU A 100 -6.39 2.63 5.06
N THR A 101 -5.83 3.77 4.63
CA THR A 101 -5.76 4.14 3.21
C THR A 101 -4.53 3.53 2.54
N ARG A 102 -4.79 2.57 1.65
CA ARG A 102 -3.77 1.89 0.84
C ARG A 102 -3.55 2.58 -0.49
N ILE A 103 -2.29 2.65 -0.90
CA ILE A 103 -1.86 2.96 -2.25
C ILE A 103 -1.72 1.65 -3.04
N TYR A 104 -2.26 1.62 -4.26
CA TYR A 104 -2.05 0.52 -5.20
C TYR A 104 -1.33 1.03 -6.45
N ILE A 105 -0.25 0.35 -6.81
CA ILE A 105 0.60 0.71 -7.95
C ILE A 105 0.90 -0.51 -8.82
N LEU A 106 1.08 -0.28 -10.12
CA LEU A 106 1.58 -1.28 -11.05
C LEU A 106 3.08 -1.07 -11.27
N LEU A 107 3.91 -2.04 -10.91
CA LEU A 107 5.34 -2.05 -11.20
C LEU A 107 5.59 -2.88 -12.46
N THR A 108 6.02 -2.22 -13.54
CA THR A 108 6.13 -2.83 -14.88
C THR A 108 7.47 -3.53 -15.15
N LYS A 109 8.39 -3.51 -14.19
CA LYS A 109 9.68 -4.18 -14.27
C LYS A 109 10.11 -4.65 -12.90
N GLU A 110 9.71 -5.84 -12.52
CA GLU A 110 10.38 -6.51 -11.42
C GLU A 110 10.30 -8.03 -11.49
N VAL A 111 11.29 -8.67 -10.87
CA VAL A 111 11.38 -10.13 -10.69
C VAL A 111 11.16 -10.40 -9.19
N PRO A 112 10.41 -11.45 -8.83
CA PRO A 112 10.26 -11.88 -7.44
C PRO A 112 11.64 -11.96 -6.73
N GLY A 113 11.74 -11.34 -5.56
CA GLY A 113 12.95 -11.31 -4.70
C GLY A 113 13.81 -10.04 -4.74
N ILE A 114 13.57 -9.09 -5.65
CA ILE A 114 14.20 -7.74 -5.58
C ILE A 114 13.31 -6.74 -4.85
N LEU A 115 11.97 -6.91 -4.94
CA LEU A 115 10.99 -5.93 -4.44
C LEU A 115 11.19 -5.61 -2.97
N ASP A 116 11.41 -6.64 -2.17
CA ASP A 116 11.66 -6.49 -0.75
C ASP A 116 12.86 -5.56 -0.46
N LYS A 117 13.94 -5.66 -1.24
CA LYS A 117 15.10 -4.77 -1.11
C LYS A 117 14.81 -3.35 -1.57
N ILE A 118 13.90 -3.17 -2.53
CA ILE A 118 13.49 -1.84 -2.99
C ILE A 118 12.67 -1.16 -1.90
N LEU A 119 11.70 -1.88 -1.34
CA LEU A 119 10.85 -1.41 -0.25
C LEU A 119 11.67 -1.11 1.02
N LEU A 120 12.66 -1.95 1.34
CA LEU A 120 13.64 -1.66 2.40
C LEU A 120 14.43 -0.36 2.20
N ASN A 121 14.53 0.19 0.98
CA ASN A 121 15.24 1.44 0.75
C ASN A 121 14.33 2.68 0.92
N THR A 122 13.05 2.51 1.22
CA THR A 122 12.11 3.60 1.51
C THR A 122 12.19 3.99 2.99
N TRP A 123 13.29 4.64 3.38
CA TRP A 123 13.67 4.84 4.79
C TRP A 123 12.86 5.89 5.56
N ASP A 124 12.19 6.81 4.87
CA ASP A 124 11.48 7.90 5.53
C ASP A 124 10.10 7.50 6.07
N PHE A 125 9.70 6.23 5.90
CA PHE A 125 8.37 5.74 6.24
C PHE A 125 8.38 4.37 6.91
N GLY A 126 7.55 4.20 7.94
CA GLY A 126 7.00 2.90 8.32
C GLY A 126 5.77 2.58 7.47
N PHE A 127 5.64 1.33 7.01
CA PHE A 127 4.54 0.92 6.16
C PHE A 127 4.32 -0.60 6.13
N HIS A 128 3.10 -1.01 5.81
CA HIS A 128 2.77 -2.38 5.46
C HIS A 128 2.65 -2.54 3.94
N ALA A 129 3.33 -3.52 3.36
CA ALA A 129 3.27 -3.84 1.94
C ALA A 129 2.57 -5.18 1.69
N MET A 130 1.88 -5.27 0.57
CA MET A 130 1.43 -6.53 -0.01
C MET A 130 1.86 -6.65 -1.46
N PHE A 131 2.51 -7.76 -1.78
CA PHE A 131 3.06 -7.99 -3.10
C PHE A 131 3.13 -9.48 -3.44
N PRO A 132 3.15 -9.84 -4.72
CA PRO A 132 3.31 -11.22 -5.14
C PRO A 132 4.74 -11.72 -4.88
N ASP A 133 4.84 -12.91 -4.29
CA ASP A 133 6.04 -13.75 -4.35
C ASP A 133 5.64 -15.14 -4.87
N ASP A 134 6.17 -15.53 -6.03
CA ASP A 134 5.75 -16.71 -6.79
C ASP A 134 4.21 -16.85 -6.98
N ALA A 135 3.56 -17.71 -6.20
CA ALA A 135 2.12 -18.01 -6.27
C ALA A 135 1.35 -17.48 -5.05
N GLU A 136 2.02 -16.70 -4.21
CA GLU A 136 1.54 -16.23 -2.92
C GLU A 136 1.45 -14.71 -2.91
N LEU A 137 0.44 -14.20 -2.23
CA LEU A 137 0.36 -12.79 -1.87
C LEU A 137 0.92 -12.66 -0.46
N ILE A 138 2.02 -11.93 -0.34
CA ILE A 138 2.78 -11.78 0.90
C ILE A 138 2.40 -10.48 1.58
N GLY A 139 2.33 -10.49 2.92
CA GLY A 139 2.31 -9.29 3.76
C GLY A 139 3.67 -9.04 4.40
N GLN A 140 4.11 -7.79 4.44
CA GLN A 140 5.39 -7.43 5.04
C GLN A 140 5.29 -6.05 5.68
N ASN A 141 5.70 -5.90 6.93
CA ASN A 141 5.85 -4.61 7.59
C ASN A 141 7.30 -4.14 7.56
N TYR A 142 7.47 -2.86 7.31
CA TYR A 142 8.74 -2.16 7.33
C TYR A 142 8.67 -1.00 8.33
N ASP A 143 9.77 -0.77 9.04
CA ASP A 143 9.94 0.35 9.97
C ASP A 143 11.21 1.11 9.58
N TYR A 144 11.04 2.25 8.89
CA TYR A 144 12.11 3.17 8.48
C TYR A 144 13.34 2.50 7.86
N GLY A 145 13.11 1.61 6.89
CA GLY A 145 14.18 0.90 6.17
C GLY A 145 14.69 -0.37 6.83
N GLU A 146 14.02 -0.82 7.89
CA GLU A 146 14.25 -2.11 8.54
C GLU A 146 12.99 -2.97 8.46
N TYR A 147 13.14 -4.28 8.69
CA TYR A 147 11.97 -5.13 8.90
C TYR A 147 11.42 -4.89 10.30
N ASP A 148 10.12 -4.63 10.40
CA ASP A 148 9.40 -4.62 11.69
C ASP A 148 8.94 -6.03 12.03
N THR A 149 8.12 -6.57 11.13
CA THR A 149 7.53 -7.92 11.17
C THR A 149 7.23 -8.35 9.73
N GLY A 150 7.21 -9.64 9.43
CA GLY A 150 6.81 -10.05 8.08
C GLY A 150 7.47 -11.32 7.57
N TYR A 151 7.16 -11.64 6.32
CA TYR A 151 7.66 -12.80 5.60
C TYR A 151 9.19 -12.85 5.48
N PHE A 152 9.87 -11.71 5.34
CA PHE A 152 11.35 -11.66 5.25
C PHE A 152 12.04 -11.39 6.59
N ALA A 153 11.29 -11.27 7.69
CA ALA A 153 11.87 -11.04 9.01
C ALA A 153 12.32 -12.37 9.63
N ASP A 154 13.63 -12.55 9.85
CA ASP A 154 14.25 -13.78 10.37
C ASP A 154 13.70 -14.30 11.73
N TRP A 155 12.96 -13.47 12.47
CA TRP A 155 12.37 -13.80 13.77
C TRP A 155 10.87 -14.10 13.72
N CYS A 156 10.29 -14.12 12.52
CA CYS A 156 8.88 -14.39 12.26
C CYS A 156 8.72 -15.70 11.47
N ASP A 157 7.64 -16.45 11.71
CA ASP A 157 7.32 -17.59 10.84
C ASP A 157 6.72 -17.07 9.53
N GLU A 158 7.38 -17.34 8.41
CA GLU A 158 7.02 -16.87 7.06
C GLU A 158 5.55 -17.20 6.71
N GLU A 159 5.09 -18.41 7.05
CA GLU A 159 3.72 -18.89 6.80
C GLU A 159 2.65 -17.95 7.39
N ASN A 160 2.99 -17.21 8.45
CA ASN A 160 2.04 -16.29 9.07
C ASN A 160 1.71 -15.08 8.21
N TYR A 161 2.54 -14.79 7.22
CA TYR A 161 2.46 -13.61 6.37
C TYR A 161 2.07 -13.92 4.93
N ILE A 162 1.73 -15.18 4.64
CA ILE A 162 1.06 -15.56 3.40
C ILE A 162 -0.43 -15.19 3.54
N ILE A 163 -0.81 -14.10 2.89
CA ILE A 163 -2.17 -13.51 2.95
C ILE A 163 -3.13 -14.28 2.04
N GLY A 164 -2.65 -14.75 0.89
CA GLY A 164 -3.48 -15.44 -0.08
C GLY A 164 -2.69 -16.09 -1.19
N TYR A 165 -3.41 -16.72 -2.12
CA TYR A 165 -2.82 -17.50 -3.21
C TYR A 165 -3.36 -17.05 -4.56
N PHE A 166 -2.47 -16.89 -5.53
CA PHE A 166 -2.83 -16.52 -6.89
C PHE A 166 -3.45 -17.71 -7.64
N LYS A 167 -4.63 -17.48 -8.23
CA LYS A 167 -5.29 -18.40 -9.17
C LYS A 167 -4.71 -18.26 -10.57
N GLU A 168 -4.99 -19.28 -11.39
CA GLU A 168 -4.84 -19.16 -12.84
C GLU A 168 -5.72 -17.99 -13.34
N GLY A 169 -5.09 -16.96 -13.90
CA GLY A 169 -5.76 -15.71 -14.29
C GLY A 169 -5.38 -14.49 -13.46
N GLY A 170 -4.63 -14.66 -12.36
CA GLY A 170 -3.98 -13.58 -11.63
C GLY A 170 -4.78 -12.98 -10.46
N SER A 171 -6.01 -13.43 -10.21
CA SER A 171 -6.74 -13.04 -8.99
C SER A 171 -6.26 -13.85 -7.78
N VAL A 172 -6.32 -13.22 -6.60
CA VAL A 172 -5.91 -13.80 -5.33
C VAL A 172 -7.12 -14.36 -4.60
N ILE A 173 -6.96 -15.53 -3.98
CA ILE A 173 -7.89 -16.06 -2.97
C ILE A 173 -7.32 -15.92 -1.57
N PRO A 174 -8.18 -15.66 -0.56
CA PRO A 174 -7.76 -15.67 0.84
C PRO A 174 -7.11 -16.98 1.26
N ASN A 175 -6.12 -16.87 2.13
CA ASN A 175 -5.63 -17.98 2.91
C ASN A 175 -6.64 -18.29 4.04
N ASP A 176 -7.22 -19.48 4.04
CA ASP A 176 -8.23 -19.90 5.04
C ASP A 176 -7.68 -19.92 6.47
N GLU A 177 -6.35 -20.00 6.64
CA GLU A 177 -5.68 -19.89 7.95
C GLU A 177 -5.54 -18.42 8.42
N ARG A 178 -5.92 -17.47 7.56
CA ARG A 178 -5.83 -16.01 7.76
C ARG A 178 -7.12 -15.31 7.28
N PRO A 179 -8.29 -15.60 7.90
CA PRO A 179 -9.59 -15.12 7.42
C PRO A 179 -9.80 -13.59 7.53
N TYR A 180 -8.88 -12.86 8.15
CA TYR A 180 -9.01 -11.43 8.40
C TYR A 180 -8.66 -10.54 7.20
N PHE A 181 -8.15 -11.12 6.10
CA PHE A 181 -7.72 -10.36 4.92
C PHE A 181 -8.72 -10.39 3.76
N GLU A 182 -9.93 -10.91 3.94
CA GLU A 182 -10.91 -11.04 2.85
C GLU A 182 -11.21 -9.70 2.16
N THR A 183 -11.47 -8.65 2.94
CA THR A 183 -11.74 -7.29 2.47
C THR A 183 -10.55 -6.70 1.71
N VAL A 184 -9.36 -6.82 2.29
CA VAL A 184 -8.11 -6.31 1.70
C VAL A 184 -7.77 -7.05 0.39
N ILE A 185 -8.02 -8.36 0.32
CA ILE A 185 -7.80 -9.16 -0.89
C ILE A 185 -8.81 -8.81 -1.98
N GLU A 186 -10.07 -8.55 -1.62
CA GLU A 186 -11.07 -8.06 -2.56
C GLU A 186 -10.64 -6.71 -3.17
N ALA A 187 -10.22 -5.76 -2.32
CA ALA A 187 -9.69 -4.48 -2.77
C ALA A 187 -8.45 -4.65 -3.68
N TYR A 188 -7.51 -5.51 -3.31
CA TYR A 188 -6.34 -5.83 -4.12
C TYR A 188 -6.72 -6.38 -5.51
N ASN A 189 -7.68 -7.31 -5.57
CA ASN A 189 -8.17 -7.86 -6.84
C ASN A 189 -8.86 -6.81 -7.71
N ASN A 190 -9.64 -5.92 -7.11
CA ASN A 190 -10.30 -4.81 -7.81
C ASN A 190 -9.27 -3.82 -8.37
N ALA A 191 -8.30 -3.41 -7.55
CA ALA A 191 -7.20 -2.55 -7.98
C ALA A 191 -6.42 -3.17 -9.15
N ALA A 192 -6.11 -4.47 -9.08
CA ALA A 192 -5.42 -5.19 -10.14
C ALA A 192 -6.22 -5.27 -11.46
N GLY A 193 -7.54 -5.17 -11.41
CA GLY A 193 -8.39 -5.06 -12.61
C GLY A 193 -8.44 -3.64 -13.20
N MET A 194 -8.11 -2.62 -12.40
CA MET A 194 -8.15 -1.20 -12.78
C MET A 194 -6.79 -0.66 -13.26
N LEU A 195 -5.70 -1.33 -12.92
CA LEU A 195 -4.32 -1.04 -13.31
C LEU A 195 -3.87 -1.86 -14.53
#